data_AF-A0A378FW15-F1
#
_entry.id   AF-A0A378FW15-F1
#
_cell.length_a   1.000
_cell.length_b   1.000
_cell.length_c   1.000
_cell.angle_alpha   90.00
_cell.angle_beta   90.00
_cell.angle_gamma   90.00
#
_symmetry.space_group_name_H-M   'P 1'
#
loop_
_entity.id
_entity.type
_entity.pdbx_description
1 polymer ?
#
loop_
_entity_poly.entity_id
_entity_poly.type
_entity_poly.pdbx_seq_one_letter_code
_entity_poly.pdbx_strand_id
1 'polypeptide(L)'
;MQPGRRAAGQRPPAAGAVPGPAVRPGVKNYTEQTFGGAFATAADYQDPWLQQQLATHGWMLWPPVRFGATTINFASTVPFPSPPSASNWLGTDANGGDVLARILYGTRISVLFGLLLTLFSSVLGVLAGAIQGYYGGKIDLWGQRFIEVWSGMPTLFLIILLSSVVQPGFWWLLAITVLFGWMTLVGVVRAEFLRTRNYDYVRAAQALGVSDRQIILRHMLPNAMVATLTFLPFILCSSITT
;
A
#
# COMPACT_ATOMS: atom_id res chain seq x y z
N MET A 1 19.19 -17.92 -31.24
CA MET A 1 19.29 -17.85 -29.77
C MET A 1 18.25 -16.84 -29.29
N GLN A 2 17.04 -17.29 -28.96
CA GLN A 2 15.98 -16.41 -28.44
C GLN A 2 16.13 -16.30 -26.92
N PRO A 3 16.43 -15.12 -26.36
CA PRO A 3 16.50 -14.93 -24.92
C PRO A 3 15.09 -15.08 -24.33
N GLY A 4 15.02 -15.71 -23.16
CA GLY A 4 13.83 -16.28 -22.55
C GLY A 4 12.55 -15.45 -22.68
N ARG A 5 11.55 -16.05 -23.34
CA ARG A 5 10.12 -15.79 -23.10
C ARG A 5 9.83 -16.09 -21.62
N ARG A 6 10.15 -15.16 -20.72
CA ARG A 6 9.63 -15.20 -19.36
C ARG A 6 8.13 -14.92 -19.49
N ALA A 7 7.30 -15.95 -19.39
CA ALA A 7 5.87 -15.82 -19.08
C ALA A 7 5.64 -15.34 -17.63
N ALA A 8 6.50 -14.44 -17.14
CA ALA A 8 6.41 -13.78 -15.86
C ALA A 8 5.73 -12.44 -16.09
N GLY A 9 4.41 -12.43 -16.25
CA GLY A 9 3.71 -11.16 -16.36
C GLY A 9 2.21 -11.23 -16.55
N GLN A 10 1.70 -12.25 -17.25
CA GLN A 10 0.27 -12.34 -17.58
C GLN A 10 -0.56 -12.78 -16.40
N ARG A 11 -1.80 -12.26 -16.31
CA ARG A 11 -2.71 -12.70 -15.26
C ARG A 11 -3.27 -14.05 -15.65
N PRO A 12 -2.94 -15.11 -14.89
CA PRO A 12 -3.53 -16.40 -15.16
C PRO A 12 -5.06 -16.33 -15.00
N PRO A 13 -5.80 -17.10 -15.78
CA PRO A 13 -7.23 -17.28 -15.58
C PRO A 13 -7.55 -17.84 -14.19
N ALA A 14 -8.75 -17.53 -13.69
CA ALA A 14 -9.18 -17.87 -12.35
C ALA A 14 -9.31 -19.39 -12.16
N ALA A 15 -9.88 -20.08 -13.14
CA ALA A 15 -10.03 -21.53 -13.18
C ALA A 15 -10.18 -22.00 -14.63
N GLY A 16 -9.82 -23.24 -14.90
CA GLY A 16 -10.12 -23.88 -16.18
C GLY A 16 -10.04 -25.40 -16.09
N ALA A 17 -10.56 -26.06 -17.11
CA ALA A 17 -10.40 -27.49 -17.30
C ALA A 17 -9.88 -27.74 -18.72
N VAL A 18 -8.98 -28.71 -18.84
CA VAL A 18 -8.33 -29.22 -20.06
C VAL A 18 -8.51 -30.75 -19.97
N PRO A 19 -8.38 -31.58 -21.03
CA PRO A 19 -8.59 -33.02 -20.89
C PRO A 19 -7.59 -33.58 -19.87
N GLY A 20 -8.07 -33.84 -18.65
CA GLY A 20 -7.22 -34.03 -17.47
C GLY A 20 -7.73 -33.31 -16.21
N PRO A 21 -6.89 -33.11 -15.18
CA PRO A 21 -7.31 -32.52 -13.91
C PRO A 21 -7.62 -31.02 -14.03
N ALA A 22 -8.56 -30.54 -13.21
CA ALA A 22 -8.92 -29.13 -13.13
C ALA A 22 -7.69 -28.25 -12.83
N VAL A 23 -7.52 -27.21 -13.63
CA VAL A 23 -6.38 -26.29 -13.57
C VAL A 23 -6.84 -25.02 -12.85
N ARG A 24 -6.05 -24.53 -11.90
CA ARG A 24 -6.30 -23.23 -11.24
C ARG A 24 -5.10 -22.31 -11.40
N PRO A 25 -4.94 -21.69 -12.59
CA PRO A 25 -3.76 -20.89 -12.90
C PRO A 25 -3.52 -19.73 -11.92
N GLY A 26 -4.58 -19.20 -11.29
CA GLY A 26 -4.46 -18.18 -10.24
C GLY A 26 -3.76 -18.62 -8.94
N VAL A 27 -3.61 -19.93 -8.72
CA VAL A 27 -3.03 -20.51 -7.49
C VAL A 27 -1.72 -21.24 -7.78
N LYS A 28 -1.63 -21.92 -8.92
CA LYS A 28 -0.44 -22.68 -9.33
C LYS A 28 -0.01 -22.23 -10.72
N ASN A 29 1.28 -21.98 -10.90
CA ASN A 29 1.84 -21.72 -12.22
C ASN A 29 1.95 -23.04 -12.99
N TYR A 30 1.43 -23.04 -14.21
CA TYR A 30 1.49 -24.18 -15.12
C TYR A 30 2.39 -23.87 -16.30
N THR A 31 3.01 -24.90 -16.86
CA THR A 31 3.85 -24.80 -18.05
C THR A 31 3.04 -25.10 -19.31
N GLU A 32 3.52 -24.65 -20.48
CA GLU A 32 2.88 -24.95 -21.77
C GLU A 32 2.73 -26.47 -22.00
N GLN A 33 3.69 -27.28 -21.55
CA GLN A 33 3.61 -28.74 -21.57
C GLN A 33 2.37 -29.32 -20.86
N THR A 34 1.88 -28.66 -19.81
CA THR A 34 0.65 -29.11 -19.12
C THR A 34 -0.56 -29.05 -20.06
N PHE A 35 -0.52 -28.14 -21.02
CA PHE A 35 -1.54 -27.97 -22.04
C PHE A 35 -1.17 -28.68 -23.35
N GLY A 36 -0.13 -29.53 -23.39
CA GLY A 36 0.29 -30.22 -24.63
C GLY A 36 1.23 -29.41 -25.53
N GLY A 37 1.82 -28.33 -25.01
CA GLY A 37 2.83 -27.52 -25.71
C GLY A 37 4.22 -28.17 -25.69
N ALA A 38 5.08 -27.72 -26.60
CA ALA A 38 6.43 -28.29 -26.76
C ALA A 38 7.41 -27.87 -25.65
N PHE A 39 7.17 -26.74 -24.98
CA PHE A 39 8.15 -26.11 -24.11
C PHE A 39 7.80 -26.20 -22.61
N ALA A 40 8.82 -26.38 -21.77
CA ALA A 40 8.69 -26.33 -20.31
C ALA A 40 8.69 -24.88 -19.76
N THR A 41 8.29 -23.91 -20.59
CA THR A 41 8.12 -22.51 -20.21
C THR A 41 6.78 -22.31 -19.51
N ALA A 42 6.68 -21.27 -18.68
CA ALA A 42 5.40 -20.91 -18.07
C ALA A 42 4.37 -20.59 -19.19
N ALA A 43 3.13 -21.04 -18.99
CA ALA A 43 2.09 -20.92 -20.00
C ALA A 43 1.71 -19.46 -20.27
N ASP A 44 1.79 -19.05 -21.54
CA ASP A 44 1.27 -17.78 -22.04
C ASP A 44 -0.20 -17.96 -22.41
N TYR A 45 -1.10 -17.54 -21.53
CA TYR A 45 -2.54 -17.68 -21.73
C TYR A 45 -3.10 -16.74 -22.81
N GLN A 46 -2.35 -15.73 -23.22
CA GLN A 46 -2.73 -14.85 -24.31
C GLN A 46 -2.27 -15.34 -25.69
N ASP A 47 -1.42 -16.37 -25.76
CA ASP A 47 -1.01 -17.00 -27.01
C ASP A 47 -2.24 -17.50 -27.79
N PRO A 48 -2.43 -17.07 -29.06
CA PRO A 48 -3.50 -17.57 -29.92
C PRO A 48 -3.55 -19.10 -29.99
N TRP A 49 -2.39 -19.77 -29.99
CA TRP A 49 -2.31 -21.23 -30.02
C TRP A 49 -2.93 -21.87 -28.77
N LEU A 50 -2.54 -21.38 -27.59
CA LEU A 50 -3.08 -21.90 -26.32
C LEU A 50 -4.57 -21.58 -26.17
N GLN A 51 -5.01 -20.40 -26.60
CA GLN A 51 -6.44 -20.05 -26.60
C GLN A 51 -7.27 -20.97 -27.49
N GLN A 52 -6.78 -21.29 -28.70
CA GLN A 52 -7.46 -22.20 -29.61
C GLN A 52 -7.53 -23.62 -29.04
N GLN A 53 -6.44 -24.08 -28.42
CA GLN A 53 -6.41 -25.38 -27.78
C GLN A 53 -7.36 -25.48 -26.59
N LEU A 54 -7.41 -24.45 -25.76
CA LEU A 54 -8.36 -24.34 -24.65
C LEU A 54 -9.80 -24.27 -25.14
N ALA A 55 -10.09 -23.56 -26.23
CA ALA A 55 -11.43 -23.49 -26.80
C ALA A 55 -11.90 -24.84 -27.38
N THR A 56 -10.97 -25.67 -27.87
CA THR A 56 -11.28 -26.96 -28.50
C THR A 56 -11.42 -28.09 -27.47
N HIS A 57 -10.61 -28.06 -26.41
CA HIS A 57 -10.47 -29.19 -25.48
C HIS A 57 -10.84 -28.86 -24.03
N GLY A 58 -11.28 -27.64 -23.74
CA GLY A 58 -11.42 -27.17 -22.37
C GLY A 58 -12.32 -25.95 -22.21
N TRP A 59 -12.26 -25.36 -21.01
CA TRP A 59 -12.88 -24.08 -20.73
C TRP A 59 -12.03 -23.29 -19.74
N MET A 60 -12.18 -21.96 -19.75
CA MET A 60 -11.38 -21.06 -18.94
C MET A 60 -12.21 -19.87 -18.44
N LEU A 61 -12.18 -19.62 -17.13
CA LEU A 61 -12.77 -18.44 -16.50
C LEU A 61 -11.73 -17.34 -16.36
N TRP A 62 -11.95 -16.21 -17.01
CA TRP A 62 -11.02 -15.10 -17.07
C TRP A 62 -11.32 -14.03 -16.02
N PRO A 63 -10.29 -13.41 -15.41
CA PRO A 63 -10.49 -12.13 -14.73
C PRO A 63 -10.96 -11.06 -15.74
N PRO A 64 -11.74 -10.05 -15.29
CA PRO A 64 -12.21 -8.97 -16.17
C PRO A 64 -11.07 -8.29 -16.94
N VAL A 65 -9.92 -8.11 -16.29
CA VAL A 65 -8.69 -7.63 -16.91
C VAL A 65 -7.72 -8.79 -17.05
N ARG A 66 -7.39 -9.14 -18.30
CA ARG A 66 -6.55 -10.29 -18.68
C ARG A 66 -5.04 -10.01 -18.59
N PHE A 67 -4.65 -8.76 -18.36
CA PHE A 67 -3.26 -8.33 -18.26
C PHE A 67 -2.82 -8.21 -16.80
N GLY A 68 -1.56 -8.53 -16.52
CA GLY A 68 -0.89 -8.26 -15.24
C GLY A 68 -0.15 -6.92 -15.25
N ALA A 69 0.37 -6.50 -14.09
CA ALA A 69 1.00 -5.19 -13.89
C ALA A 69 2.17 -4.89 -14.85
N THR A 70 2.91 -5.93 -15.24
CA THR A 70 4.10 -5.84 -16.11
C THR A 70 3.89 -6.52 -17.46
N THR A 71 2.66 -6.93 -17.81
CA THR A 71 2.40 -7.56 -19.11
C THR A 71 2.51 -6.54 -20.23
N ILE A 72 3.14 -6.94 -21.33
CA ILE A 72 3.13 -6.22 -22.61
C ILE A 72 2.21 -6.97 -23.56
N ASN A 73 1.33 -6.24 -24.26
CA ASN A 73 0.44 -6.82 -25.27
C ASN A 73 1.17 -6.95 -26.62
N PHE A 74 1.87 -8.06 -26.84
CA PHE A 74 2.56 -8.33 -28.11
C PHE A 74 1.63 -8.65 -29.29
N ALA A 75 0.34 -8.93 -29.03
CA ALA A 75 -0.63 -9.28 -30.07
C ALA A 75 -1.32 -8.04 -30.69
N SER A 76 -0.88 -6.83 -30.33
CA SER A 76 -1.41 -5.59 -30.90
C SER A 76 -1.03 -5.45 -32.39
N THR A 77 -2.02 -5.10 -33.22
CA THR A 77 -1.83 -4.78 -34.64
C THR A 77 -1.54 -3.30 -34.90
N VAL A 78 -1.66 -2.46 -33.86
CA VAL A 78 -1.39 -1.01 -33.90
C VAL A 78 -0.11 -0.68 -33.12
N PRO A 79 0.66 0.33 -33.54
CA PRO A 79 1.88 0.76 -32.86
C PRO A 79 1.57 1.30 -31.45
N PHE A 80 2.55 1.20 -30.55
CA PHE A 80 2.44 1.73 -29.20
C PHE A 80 2.85 3.20 -29.13
N PRO A 81 2.21 4.01 -28.28
CA PRO A 81 1.01 3.71 -27.48
C PRO A 81 -0.25 3.54 -28.35
N SER A 82 -1.06 2.51 -28.08
CA SER A 82 -2.29 2.24 -28.84
C SER A 82 -3.52 2.87 -28.19
N PRO A 83 -4.52 3.32 -28.96
CA PRO A 83 -5.78 3.83 -28.41
C PRO A 83 -6.59 2.74 -27.68
N PRO A 84 -7.62 3.12 -26.90
CA PRO A 84 -8.54 2.18 -26.27
C PRO A 84 -9.14 1.16 -27.23
N SER A 85 -9.20 -0.10 -26.82
CA SER A 85 -9.72 -1.22 -27.59
C SER A 85 -10.44 -2.24 -26.71
N ALA A 86 -11.14 -3.20 -27.32
CA ALA A 86 -11.82 -4.27 -26.58
C ALA A 86 -10.85 -5.17 -25.79
N SER A 87 -9.59 -5.30 -26.24
CA SER A 87 -8.54 -5.98 -25.49
C SER A 87 -7.97 -5.07 -24.38
N ASN A 88 -7.67 -3.81 -24.70
CA ASN A 88 -7.05 -2.85 -23.78
C ASN A 88 -8.00 -1.67 -23.56
N TRP A 89 -8.83 -1.74 -22.52
CA TRP A 89 -9.96 -0.80 -22.34
C TRP A 89 -9.55 0.67 -22.22
N LEU A 90 -8.32 0.94 -21.76
CA LEU A 90 -7.74 2.28 -21.68
C LEU A 90 -6.53 2.46 -22.61
N GLY A 91 -6.31 1.52 -23.53
CA GLY A 91 -5.16 1.50 -24.43
C GLY A 91 -3.88 0.98 -23.77
N THR A 92 -2.75 1.19 -24.45
CA THR A 92 -1.42 0.77 -23.96
C THR A 92 -0.50 1.96 -23.73
N ASP A 93 0.47 1.80 -22.85
CA ASP A 93 1.57 2.76 -22.71
C ASP A 93 2.58 2.66 -23.88
N ALA A 94 3.62 3.49 -23.85
CA ALA A 94 4.68 3.51 -24.87
C ALA A 94 5.46 2.18 -24.98
N ASN A 95 5.41 1.33 -23.95
CA ASN A 95 6.05 0.02 -23.92
C ASN A 95 5.09 -1.12 -24.28
N GLY A 96 3.84 -0.83 -24.63
CA GLY A 96 2.81 -1.81 -24.97
C GLY A 96 2.12 -2.46 -23.77
N GLY A 97 2.31 -1.94 -22.56
CA GLY A 97 1.63 -2.43 -21.35
C GLY A 97 0.21 -1.89 -21.21
N ASP A 98 -0.71 -2.72 -20.72
CA ASP A 98 -2.11 -2.35 -20.53
C ASP A 98 -2.27 -1.29 -19.42
N VAL A 99 -2.85 -0.14 -19.77
CA VAL A 99 -2.99 1.00 -18.86
C VAL A 99 -3.97 0.70 -17.72
N LEU A 100 -5.09 0.03 -18.01
CA LEU A 100 -6.11 -0.30 -17.01
C LEU A 100 -5.57 -1.26 -15.94
N ALA A 101 -4.87 -2.30 -16.36
CA ALA A 101 -4.22 -3.25 -15.46
C ALA A 101 -3.25 -2.52 -14.54
N ARG A 102 -2.38 -1.67 -15.10
CA ARG A 102 -1.43 -0.90 -14.30
C ARG A 102 -2.09 0.03 -13.29
N ILE A 103 -3.19 0.69 -13.67
CA ILE A 103 -3.98 1.50 -12.72
C ILE A 103 -4.51 0.62 -11.59
N LEU A 104 -5.16 -0.51 -11.89
CA LEU A 104 -5.72 -1.39 -10.85
C LEU A 104 -4.66 -1.94 -9.89
N TYR A 105 -3.51 -2.40 -10.41
CA TYR A 105 -2.42 -2.88 -9.57
C TYR A 105 -1.73 -1.74 -8.81
N GLY A 106 -1.57 -0.58 -9.44
CA GLY A 106 -1.05 0.64 -8.82
C GLY A 106 -1.93 1.08 -7.65
N THR A 107 -3.25 1.16 -7.84
CA THR A 107 -4.21 1.50 -6.78
C THR A 107 -4.09 0.57 -5.58
N ARG A 108 -3.93 -0.75 -5.79
CA ARG A 108 -3.71 -1.68 -4.68
C ARG A 108 -2.47 -1.32 -3.86
N ILE A 109 -1.35 -1.02 -4.53
CA ILE A 109 -0.09 -0.65 -3.87
C ILE A 109 -0.25 0.69 -3.15
N SER A 110 -0.82 1.71 -3.79
CA SER A 110 -1.04 3.03 -3.21
C SER A 110 -1.96 3.00 -1.98
N VAL A 111 -3.06 2.24 -2.04
CA VAL A 111 -3.97 2.07 -0.89
C VAL A 111 -3.27 1.35 0.26
N LEU A 112 -2.54 0.27 -0.01
CA LEU A 112 -1.77 -0.43 1.03
C LEU A 112 -0.70 0.48 1.65
N PHE A 113 -0.01 1.27 0.83
CA PHE A 113 0.98 2.23 1.29
C PHE A 113 0.35 3.28 2.20
N GLY A 114 -0.73 3.93 1.76
CA GLY A 114 -1.43 4.96 2.53
C GLY A 114 -1.97 4.42 3.86
N LEU A 115 -2.51 3.20 3.87
CA LEU A 115 -2.99 2.54 5.10
C LEU A 115 -1.86 2.29 6.10
N LEU A 116 -0.74 1.73 5.65
CA LEU A 116 0.41 1.47 6.52
C LEU A 116 1.04 2.78 7.01
N LEU A 117 1.21 3.75 6.12
CA LEU A 117 1.77 5.06 6.46
C LEU A 117 0.91 5.75 7.52
N THR A 118 -0.41 5.77 7.32
CA THR A 118 -1.37 6.33 8.29
C THR A 118 -1.29 5.59 9.61
N LEU A 119 -1.28 4.25 9.60
CA LEU A 119 -1.22 3.45 10.81
C LEU A 119 0.04 3.75 11.63
N PHE A 120 1.22 3.64 11.03
CA PHE A 120 2.49 3.83 11.74
C PHE A 120 2.68 5.28 12.19
N SER A 121 2.37 6.25 11.33
CA SER A 121 2.45 7.67 11.68
C SER A 121 1.50 8.02 12.82
N SER A 122 0.28 7.46 12.81
CA SER A 122 -0.70 7.70 13.87
C SER A 122 -0.27 7.09 15.19
N VAL A 123 0.25 5.86 15.19
CA VAL A 123 0.76 5.24 16.42
C VAL A 123 1.88 6.08 17.03
N LEU A 124 2.87 6.51 16.24
CA LEU A 124 3.96 7.34 16.73
C LEU A 124 3.48 8.72 17.21
N GLY A 125 2.61 9.38 16.45
CA GLY A 125 2.04 10.68 16.82
C GLY A 125 1.21 10.63 18.10
N VAL A 126 0.40 9.58 18.27
CA VAL A 126 -0.40 9.35 19.48
C VAL A 126 0.49 9.10 20.68
N LEU A 127 1.52 8.26 20.55
CA LEU A 127 2.45 7.98 21.66
C LEU A 127 3.18 9.25 22.09
N ALA A 128 3.74 10.00 21.14
CA ALA A 128 4.44 11.24 21.44
C ALA A 128 3.51 12.31 22.04
N GLY A 129 2.33 12.51 21.45
CA GLY A 129 1.31 13.44 21.95
C GLY A 129 0.79 13.08 23.34
N ALA A 130 0.58 11.78 23.61
CA ALA A 130 0.16 11.29 24.91
C ALA A 130 1.21 11.55 25.99
N ILE A 131 2.48 11.25 25.70
CA ILE A 131 3.60 11.50 26.63
C ILE A 131 3.74 12.99 26.92
N GLN A 132 3.74 13.83 25.88
CA GLN A 132 3.85 15.29 26.03
C GLN A 132 2.66 15.87 26.80
N GLY A 133 1.43 15.45 26.46
CA GLY A 133 0.22 15.97 27.09
C GLY A 133 0.00 15.48 28.53
N TYR A 134 0.40 14.24 28.85
CA TYR A 134 0.28 13.71 30.20
C TYR A 134 1.23 14.43 31.17
N TYR A 135 2.54 14.34 30.90
CA TYR A 135 3.56 14.88 31.80
C TYR A 135 3.63 16.41 31.76
N GLY A 136 3.42 17.03 30.60
CA GLY A 136 3.49 18.48 30.45
C GLY A 136 4.87 19.07 30.81
N GLY A 137 4.90 20.39 31.05
CA GLY A 137 6.07 21.08 31.59
C GLY A 137 7.32 20.93 30.72
N LYS A 138 8.42 20.44 31.31
CA LYS A 138 9.72 20.28 30.61
C LYS A 138 9.66 19.24 29.50
N ILE A 139 8.95 18.12 29.69
CA ILE A 139 8.83 17.05 28.68
C ILE A 139 8.11 17.60 27.45
N ASP A 140 7.02 18.32 27.67
CA ASP A 140 6.29 18.97 26.59
C ASP A 140 7.14 20.02 25.87
N LEU A 141 7.83 20.90 26.63
CA LEU A 141 8.67 21.95 26.05
C LEU A 141 9.78 21.38 25.15
N TRP A 142 10.53 20.37 25.63
CA TRP A 142 11.58 19.74 24.81
C TRP A 142 11.01 19.02 23.59
N GLY A 143 9.89 18.31 23.75
CA GLY A 143 9.22 17.63 22.64
C GLY A 143 8.73 18.61 21.57
N GLN A 144 8.13 19.73 21.97
CA GLN A 144 7.70 20.78 21.03
C GLN A 144 8.90 21.39 20.29
N ARG A 145 10.02 21.69 20.98
CA ARG A 145 11.22 22.21 20.31
C ARG A 145 11.82 21.23 19.31
N PHE A 146 11.83 19.94 19.64
CA PHE A 146 12.26 18.92 18.70
C PHE A 146 11.37 18.89 17.45
N ILE A 147 10.04 18.91 17.62
CA ILE A 147 9.09 18.90 16.50
C ILE A 147 9.18 20.18 15.66
N GLU A 148 9.38 21.35 16.27
CA GLU A 148 9.59 22.61 15.54
C GLU A 148 10.81 22.54 14.63
N VAL A 149 11.94 22.03 15.14
CA VAL A 149 13.17 21.86 14.34
C VAL A 149 12.97 20.77 13.27
N TRP A 150 12.31 19.67 13.63
CA TRP A 150 12.11 18.54 12.73
C TRP A 150 11.18 18.88 11.56
N SER A 151 10.07 19.57 11.85
CA SER A 151 9.10 20.02 10.86
C SER A 151 9.59 21.19 10.00
N GLY A 152 10.62 21.92 10.45
CA GLY A 152 11.29 22.94 9.65
C GLY A 152 12.14 22.37 8.50
N MET A 153 12.39 21.06 8.48
CA MET A 153 13.18 20.42 7.43
C MET A 153 12.36 20.23 6.14
N PRO A 154 12.91 20.55 4.95
CA PRO A 154 12.24 20.34 3.67
C PRO A 154 12.14 18.84 3.36
N THR A 155 10.98 18.24 3.63
CA THR A 155 10.74 16.79 3.53
C THR A 155 11.02 16.22 2.14
N LEU A 156 10.53 16.89 1.09
CA LEU A 156 10.76 16.47 -0.31
C LEU A 156 12.26 16.46 -0.65
N PHE A 157 13.00 17.48 -0.19
CA PHE A 157 14.44 17.55 -0.43
C PHE A 157 15.17 16.39 0.25
N LEU A 158 14.81 16.04 1.49
CA LEU A 158 15.39 14.90 2.19
C LEU A 158 15.04 13.56 1.52
N ILE A 159 13.80 13.39 1.04
CA ILE A 159 13.39 12.19 0.30
C ILE A 159 14.23 12.04 -0.98
N ILE A 160 14.41 13.12 -1.75
CA ILE A 160 15.22 13.12 -2.98
C ILE A 160 16.68 12.83 -2.65
N LEU A 161 17.24 13.48 -1.63
CA LEU A 161 18.62 13.28 -1.21
C LEU A 161 18.87 11.82 -0.78
N LEU A 162 18.00 11.24 0.05
CA LEU A 162 18.12 9.84 0.47
C LEU A 162 17.91 8.88 -0.70
N SER A 163 17.02 9.21 -1.64
CA SER A 163 16.81 8.45 -2.88
C SER A 163 18.02 8.49 -3.82
N SER A 164 18.91 9.50 -3.70
CA SER A 164 20.13 9.56 -4.50
C SER A 164 21.20 8.56 -4.05
N VAL A 165 21.18 8.19 -2.76
CA VAL A 165 22.15 7.27 -2.16
C VAL A 165 21.71 5.81 -2.32
N VAL A 166 20.41 5.56 -2.17
CA VAL A 166 19.83 4.21 -2.21
C VAL A 166 18.60 4.23 -3.11
N GLN A 167 18.47 3.21 -3.97
CA GLN A 167 17.28 3.03 -4.79
C GLN A 167 16.05 2.76 -3.89
N PRO A 168 15.04 3.66 -3.84
CA PRO A 168 13.93 3.50 -2.92
C PRO A 168 13.07 2.29 -3.27
N GLY A 169 13.00 1.33 -2.35
CA GLY A 169 11.96 0.31 -2.35
C GLY A 169 10.72 0.76 -1.58
N PHE A 170 9.66 -0.04 -1.65
CA PHE A 170 8.41 0.20 -0.91
C PHE A 170 8.64 0.48 0.59
N TRP A 171 9.39 -0.39 1.27
CA TRP A 171 9.66 -0.27 2.71
C TRP A 171 10.53 0.93 3.07
N TRP A 172 11.47 1.29 2.18
CA TRP A 172 12.35 2.44 2.39
C TRP A 172 11.57 3.75 2.31
N LEU A 173 10.73 3.88 1.27
CA LEU A 173 9.84 5.03 1.10
C LEU A 173 8.86 5.14 2.28
N LEU A 174 8.29 4.00 2.71
CA LEU A 174 7.38 3.96 3.86
C LEU A 174 8.09 4.43 5.14
N ALA A 175 9.31 3.96 5.40
CA ALA A 175 10.05 4.34 6.61
C ALA A 175 10.36 5.85 6.65
N ILE A 176 10.84 6.41 5.54
CA ILE A 176 11.16 7.85 5.47
C ILE A 176 9.89 8.68 5.61
N THR A 177 8.81 8.31 4.90
CA THR A 177 7.54 9.05 5.00
C THR A 177 6.92 8.97 6.40
N VAL A 178 6.98 7.82 7.08
CA VAL A 178 6.57 7.70 8.49
C VAL A 178 7.39 8.61 9.39
N LEU A 179 8.70 8.71 9.18
CA LEU A 179 9.63 9.53 9.97
C LEU A 179 9.29 11.04 9.93
N PHE A 180 8.63 11.50 8.87
CA PHE A 180 8.17 12.89 8.75
C PHE A 180 6.65 13.04 8.93
N GLY A 181 5.86 11.99 8.76
CA GLY A 181 4.39 12.04 8.83
C GLY A 181 3.80 11.95 10.24
N TRP A 182 4.54 11.43 11.22
CA TRP A 182 4.01 11.19 12.58
C TRP A 182 3.61 12.45 13.36
N MET A 183 4.14 13.61 12.99
CA MET A 183 3.95 14.86 13.73
C MET A 183 2.51 15.39 13.70
N THR A 184 1.75 15.07 12.64
CA THR A 184 0.41 15.64 12.40
C THR A 184 -0.56 15.40 13.56
N LEU A 185 -0.52 14.22 14.18
CA LEU A 185 -1.43 13.88 15.28
C LEU A 185 -0.91 14.29 16.66
N VAL A 186 0.37 14.64 16.79
CA VAL A 186 0.97 14.99 18.09
C VAL A 186 0.23 16.15 18.73
N GLY A 187 -0.02 17.22 17.98
CA GLY A 187 -0.69 18.42 18.49
C GLY A 187 -2.12 18.16 18.97
N VAL A 188 -2.89 17.37 18.20
CA VAL A 188 -4.28 17.02 18.53
C VAL A 188 -4.34 16.17 19.79
N VAL A 189 -3.55 15.09 19.85
CA VAL A 189 -3.54 14.17 20.99
C VAL A 189 -3.01 14.87 22.24
N ARG A 190 -1.96 15.69 22.10
CA ARG A 190 -1.43 16.51 23.19
C ARG A 190 -2.50 17.42 23.78
N ALA A 191 -3.27 18.12 22.95
CA ALA A 191 -4.33 19.01 23.41
C ALA A 191 -5.41 18.25 24.21
N GLU A 192 -5.84 17.09 23.72
CA GLU A 192 -6.80 16.23 24.42
C GLU A 192 -6.24 15.70 25.74
N PHE A 193 -4.96 15.31 25.80
CA PHE A 193 -4.33 14.85 27.04
C PHE A 193 -4.19 15.99 28.07
N LEU A 194 -3.81 17.20 27.64
CA LEU A 194 -3.74 18.39 28.50
C LEU A 194 -5.11 18.77 29.08
N ARG A 195 -6.18 18.56 28.31
CA ARG A 195 -7.56 18.74 28.77
C ARG A 195 -7.96 17.64 29.74
N THR A 196 -7.79 16.38 29.34
CA THR A 196 -8.28 15.20 30.06
C THR A 196 -7.62 15.02 31.43
N ARG A 197 -6.34 15.40 31.57
CA ARG A 197 -5.63 15.31 32.87
C ARG A 197 -6.23 16.22 33.94
N ASN A 198 -7.02 17.22 33.55
CA ASN A 198 -7.69 18.12 34.48
C ASN A 198 -9.07 17.62 34.93
N TYR A 199 -9.54 16.47 34.43
CA TYR A 199 -10.80 15.88 34.89
C TYR A 199 -10.70 15.30 36.30
N ASP A 200 -11.78 15.42 37.06
CA ASP A 200 -11.83 15.03 38.48
C ASP A 200 -11.53 13.53 38.68
N TYR A 201 -12.01 12.67 37.78
CA TYR A 201 -11.73 11.23 37.87
C TYR A 201 -10.26 10.88 37.64
N VAL A 202 -9.53 11.66 36.83
CA VAL A 202 -8.09 11.48 36.62
C VAL A 202 -7.32 11.94 37.84
N ARG A 203 -7.66 13.11 38.39
CA ARG A 203 -7.04 13.65 39.62
C ARG A 203 -7.31 12.73 40.82
N ALA A 204 -8.52 12.19 40.94
CA ALA A 204 -8.85 11.21 41.96
C ALA A 204 -8.03 9.92 41.81
N ALA A 205 -7.88 9.39 40.59
CA ALA A 205 -7.03 8.22 40.34
C ALA A 205 -5.56 8.46 40.70
N GLN A 206 -5.03 9.65 40.43
CA GLN A 206 -3.68 10.04 40.85
C GLN A 206 -3.55 10.14 42.37
N ALA A 207 -4.53 10.75 43.05
CA ALA A 207 -4.56 10.83 44.51
C ALA A 207 -4.64 9.46 45.20
N LEU A 208 -5.26 8.48 44.53
CA LEU A 208 -5.31 7.08 44.97
C LEU A 208 -4.04 6.28 44.64
N GLY A 209 -3.03 6.90 44.01
CA GLY A 209 -1.75 6.25 43.70
C GLY A 209 -1.79 5.28 42.52
N VAL A 210 -2.77 5.39 41.62
CA VAL A 210 -2.83 4.58 40.40
C VAL A 210 -1.63 4.91 39.50
N SER A 211 -0.98 3.89 38.95
CA SER A 211 0.19 4.08 38.09
C SER A 211 -0.10 4.90 36.82
N ASP A 212 0.84 5.76 36.43
CA ASP A 212 0.75 6.60 35.23
C ASP A 212 0.37 5.82 33.97
N ARG A 213 0.98 4.65 33.75
CA ARG A 213 0.70 3.80 32.60
C ARG A 213 -0.77 3.38 32.55
N GLN A 214 -1.35 3.04 33.71
CA GLN A 214 -2.76 2.66 33.79
C GLN A 214 -3.67 3.87 33.59
N ILE A 215 -3.30 5.05 34.10
CA ILE A 215 -4.04 6.29 33.86
C ILE A 215 -4.03 6.66 32.37
N ILE A 216 -2.87 6.63 31.74
CA ILE A 216 -2.70 6.92 30.32
C ILE A 216 -3.52 5.93 29.48
N LEU A 217 -3.30 4.62 29.63
CA LEU A 217 -3.89 3.64 28.71
C LEU A 217 -5.37 3.39 28.96
N ARG A 218 -5.84 3.44 30.22
CA ARG A 218 -7.20 3.03 30.58
C ARG A 218 -8.15 4.20 30.79
N HIS A 219 -7.65 5.37 31.18
CA HIS A 219 -8.49 6.52 31.51
C HIS A 219 -8.38 7.64 30.48
N MET A 220 -7.18 7.97 30.00
CA MET A 220 -6.98 9.14 29.14
C MET A 220 -6.98 8.82 27.64
N LEU A 221 -6.25 7.79 27.22
CA LEU A 221 -6.11 7.43 25.82
C LEU A 221 -7.46 7.16 25.14
N PRO A 222 -8.41 6.38 25.72
CA PRO A 222 -9.70 6.14 25.09
C PRO A 222 -10.49 7.43 24.81
N ASN A 223 -10.38 8.44 25.68
CA ASN A 223 -11.04 9.73 25.50
C ASN A 223 -10.36 10.55 24.39
N ALA A 224 -9.03 10.57 24.36
CA ALA A 224 -8.26 11.27 23.33
C ALA A 224 -8.39 10.63 21.93
N MET A 225 -8.71 9.33 21.85
CA MET A 225 -8.92 8.63 20.58
C MET A 225 -10.09 9.15 19.77
N VAL A 226 -11.10 9.79 20.39
CA VAL A 226 -12.25 10.34 19.66
C VAL A 226 -11.80 11.38 18.61
N ALA A 227 -10.94 12.30 19.01
CA ALA A 227 -10.40 13.31 18.10
C ALA A 227 -9.48 12.67 17.04
N THR A 228 -8.59 11.76 17.44
CA THR A 228 -7.68 11.08 16.51
C THR A 228 -8.43 10.29 15.43
N LEU A 229 -9.43 9.50 15.82
CA LEU A 229 -10.24 8.70 14.90
C LEU A 229 -10.99 9.58 13.89
N THR A 230 -11.37 10.80 14.29
CA THR A 230 -12.01 11.78 13.40
C THR A 230 -11.06 12.25 12.31
N PHE A 231 -9.76 12.40 12.61
CA PHE A 231 -8.75 12.85 11.65
C PHE A 231 -8.15 11.73 10.78
N LEU A 232 -8.25 10.47 11.19
CA LEU A 232 -7.67 9.33 10.45
C LEU A 232 -8.08 9.26 8.96
N PRO A 233 -9.37 9.44 8.58
CA PRO A 233 -9.75 9.40 7.17
C PRO A 233 -9.05 10.49 6.34
N PHE A 234 -8.88 11.68 6.90
CA PHE A 234 -8.20 12.79 6.22
C PHE A 234 -6.71 12.53 6.04
N ILE A 235 -6.06 11.97 7.07
CA ILE A 235 -4.65 11.58 7.01
C ILE A 235 -4.46 10.48 5.97
N LEU A 236 -5.37 9.50 5.91
CA LEU A 236 -5.33 8.43 4.92
C LEU A 236 -5.45 8.97 3.49
N CYS A 237 -6.44 9.82 3.22
CA CYS A 237 -6.60 10.44 1.91
C CYS A 237 -5.39 11.28 1.51
N SER A 238 -4.82 12.05 2.44
CA SER A 238 -3.60 12.84 2.21
C SER A 238 -2.41 11.95 1.88
N SER A 239 -2.26 10.83 2.60
CA SER A 239 -1.17 9.86 2.44
C SER A 239 -1.20 9.08 1.13
N ILE A 240 -2.37 9.00 0.48
CA ILE A 240 -2.51 8.36 -0.85
C ILE A 240 -2.18 9.35 -1.98
N THR A 241 -2.38 10.65 -1.73
CA THR A 241 -2.24 11.70 -2.75
C THR A 241 -0.81 12.24 -2.84
N THR A 242 -0.06 12.20 -1.73
CA THR A 242 1.29 12.77 -1.58
C THR A 242 2.36 11.70 -1.69
#